data_AF-A0A533X9H0-F1
#
_entry.id   AF-A0A533X9H0-F1
#
_cell.length_a   1.000
_cell.length_b   1.000
_cell.length_c   1.000
_cell.angle_alpha   90.00
_cell.angle_beta   90.00
_cell.angle_gamma   90.00
#
_symmetry.space_group_name_H-M   'P 1'
#
loop_
_entity.id
_entity.type
_entity.pdbx_description
1 polymer ?
#
loop_
_entity_poly.entity_id
_entity_poly.type
_entity_poly.pdbx_seq_one_letter_code
_entity_poly.pdbx_strand_id
1 'polypeptide(L)'
;MKITIGGWFKLPRMGTAVFSALMKEGVKYDRESGFMLSSDTDIESAVRTIGSALSEPIELSVRCFICLNPSCEGCPYFEACDRRRVSSMCLCREHSGRRDIYDSYQKTFLSILGE
;
A
#
# COMPACT_ATOMS: atom_id res chain seq x y z
N MET A 1 -7.09 -7.44 -9.38
CA MET A 1 -5.98 -7.81 -8.44
C MET A 1 -5.99 -6.97 -7.18
N LYS A 2 -5.58 -7.53 -6.02
CA LYS A 2 -5.38 -6.80 -4.76
C LYS A 2 -3.90 -6.52 -4.49
N ILE A 3 -3.55 -5.27 -4.19
CA ILE A 3 -2.18 -4.82 -3.92
C ILE A 3 -2.12 -4.14 -2.55
N THR A 4 -1.14 -4.50 -1.72
CA THR A 4 -0.88 -3.81 -0.45
C THR A 4 0.24 -2.80 -0.62
N ILE A 5 0.00 -1.52 -0.31
CA ILE A 5 1.02 -0.47 -0.34
C ILE A 5 2.11 -0.82 0.68
N GLY A 6 3.38 -0.71 0.29
CA GLY A 6 4.55 -1.15 1.04
C GLY A 6 4.76 -2.68 1.05
N GLY A 7 3.93 -3.44 0.32
CA GLY A 7 4.11 -4.87 0.11
C GLY A 7 4.61 -5.19 -1.29
N TRP A 8 5.43 -6.24 -1.40
CA TRP A 8 5.89 -6.78 -2.68
C TRP A 8 4.78 -7.59 -3.36
N PHE A 9 4.66 -7.45 -4.68
CA PHE A 9 3.72 -8.21 -5.51
C PHE A 9 4.33 -8.54 -6.88
N LYS A 10 3.83 -9.59 -7.50
CA LYS A 10 4.29 -10.02 -8.84
C LYS A 10 3.26 -9.67 -9.89
N LEU A 11 3.76 -9.24 -11.04
CA LEU A 11 2.97 -9.02 -12.24
C LEU A 11 3.36 -10.06 -13.29
N PRO A 12 2.43 -10.47 -14.17
CA PRO A 12 2.77 -11.25 -15.35
C PRO A 12 3.72 -10.45 -16.26
N ARG A 13 4.22 -11.08 -17.32
CA ARG A 13 5.10 -10.38 -18.27
C ARG A 13 4.27 -9.35 -19.08
N MET A 14 4.46 -8.06 -18.79
CA MET A 14 3.68 -6.96 -19.40
C MET A 14 4.43 -6.17 -20.50
N GLY A 15 5.63 -6.62 -20.88
CA GLY A 15 6.47 -5.97 -21.88
C GLY A 15 7.23 -4.74 -21.36
N THR A 16 8.19 -4.27 -22.16
CA THR A 16 9.14 -3.23 -21.76
C THR A 16 8.48 -1.88 -21.53
N ALA A 17 7.46 -1.52 -22.33
CA ALA A 17 6.80 -0.22 -22.22
C ALA A 17 6.11 -0.03 -20.86
N VAL A 18 5.36 -1.05 -20.41
CA VAL A 18 4.69 -1.02 -19.10
C VAL A 18 5.71 -0.99 -17.97
N PHE A 19 6.76 -1.80 -18.06
CA PHE A 19 7.84 -1.78 -17.07
C PHE A 19 8.47 -0.39 -16.95
N SER A 20 8.85 0.23 -18.08
CA SER A 20 9.44 1.57 -18.08
C SER A 20 8.49 2.64 -17.55
N ALA A 21 7.18 2.52 -17.78
CA ALA A 21 6.19 3.44 -17.21
C ALA A 21 6.16 3.33 -15.67
N LEU A 22 6.07 2.11 -15.14
CA LEU A 22 6.08 1.87 -13.69
C LEU A 22 7.34 2.43 -13.02
N MET A 23 8.51 2.30 -13.66
CA MET A 23 9.75 2.85 -13.11
C MET A 23 9.74 4.39 -13.08
N LYS A 24 9.15 5.04 -14.09
CA LYS A 24 8.99 6.51 -14.11
C LYS A 24 8.00 7.00 -13.05
N GLU A 25 7.02 6.17 -12.71
CA GLU A 25 6.03 6.43 -11.66
C GLU A 25 6.61 6.16 -10.25
N GLY A 26 7.88 5.77 -10.12
CA GLY A 26 8.53 5.53 -8.84
C GLY A 26 8.15 4.19 -8.19
N VAL A 27 7.61 3.25 -8.96
CA VAL A 27 7.38 1.87 -8.47
C VAL A 27 8.74 1.20 -8.25
N LYS A 28 8.95 0.63 -7.07
CA LYS A 28 10.18 -0.12 -6.77
C LYS A 28 10.14 -1.48 -7.45
N TYR A 29 11.30 -1.96 -7.88
CA TYR A 29 11.45 -3.27 -8.49
C TYR A 29 12.64 -4.01 -7.92
N ASP A 30 12.40 -5.26 -7.55
CA ASP A 30 13.40 -6.25 -7.21
C ASP A 30 13.17 -7.51 -8.05
N ARG A 31 14.25 -8.14 -8.51
CA ARG A 31 14.16 -9.28 -9.43
C ARG A 31 13.51 -10.50 -8.78
N GLU A 32 13.72 -10.70 -7.48
CA GLU A 32 13.20 -11.85 -6.74
C GLU A 32 11.78 -11.60 -6.22
N SER A 33 11.58 -10.42 -5.64
CA SER A 33 10.38 -10.00 -4.90
C SER A 33 9.30 -9.41 -5.81
N GLY A 34 9.68 -8.80 -6.93
CA GLY A 34 8.76 -8.19 -7.90
C GLY A 34 8.66 -6.67 -7.74
N PHE A 35 7.44 -6.16 -7.69
CA PHE A 35 7.14 -4.72 -7.65
C PHE A 35 6.64 -4.30 -6.27
N MET A 36 6.84 -3.04 -5.90
CA MET A 36 6.29 -2.46 -4.68
C MET A 36 5.87 -1.01 -4.92
N LEU A 37 4.65 -0.68 -4.46
CA LEU A 37 4.18 0.71 -4.35
C LEU A 37 4.62 1.23 -2.98
N SER A 38 5.49 2.23 -2.92
CA SER A 38 5.96 2.84 -1.67
C SER A 38 5.56 4.32 -1.57
N SER A 39 5.99 5.00 -0.51
CA SER A 39 5.63 6.40 -0.23
C SER A 39 6.15 7.39 -1.28
N ASP A 40 7.12 6.99 -2.09
CA ASP A 40 7.74 7.72 -3.20
C ASP A 40 7.09 7.40 -4.56
N THR A 41 6.15 6.45 -4.62
CA THR A 41 5.44 6.08 -5.85
C THR A 41 4.28 7.02 -6.13
N ASP A 42 4.11 7.44 -7.39
CA ASP A 42 2.84 8.00 -7.87
C ASP A 42 1.80 6.86 -7.97
N ILE A 43 1.13 6.61 -6.85
CA ILE A 43 0.18 5.48 -6.70
C ILE A 43 -0.97 5.60 -7.69
N GLU A 44 -1.44 6.82 -7.98
CA GLU A 44 -2.57 7.03 -8.87
C GLU A 44 -2.24 6.62 -10.30
N SER A 45 -1.08 7.04 -10.81
CA SER A 45 -0.60 6.68 -12.14
C SER A 45 -0.20 5.21 -12.22
N ALA A 46 0.51 4.69 -11.22
CA ALA A 46 0.91 3.28 -11.17
C ALA A 46 -0.30 2.32 -11.19
N VAL A 47 -1.34 2.61 -10.41
CA VAL A 47 -2.57 1.81 -10.40
C VAL A 47 -3.26 1.83 -11.77
N ARG A 48 -3.30 2.98 -12.45
CA ARG A 48 -3.85 3.08 -13.81
C ARG A 48 -3.04 2.26 -14.80
N THR A 49 -1.72 2.36 -14.77
CA THR A 49 -0.80 1.62 -15.64
C THR A 49 -0.96 0.11 -15.43
N ILE A 50 -0.95 -0.38 -14.18
CA ILE A 50 -1.14 -1.80 -13.86
C ILE A 50 -2.55 -2.26 -14.28
N GLY A 51 -3.59 -1.53 -13.91
CA GLY A 51 -4.97 -1.92 -14.23
C GLY A 51 -5.23 -2.00 -15.73
N SER A 52 -4.67 -1.08 -16.51
CA SER A 52 -4.75 -1.09 -17.97
C SER A 52 -3.99 -2.28 -18.56
N ALA A 53 -2.80 -2.57 -18.05
CA ALA A 53 -1.98 -3.69 -18.54
C ALA A 53 -2.58 -5.06 -18.21
N LEU A 54 -3.30 -5.19 -17.09
CA LEU A 54 -3.98 -6.42 -16.68
C LEU A 54 -5.43 -6.52 -17.20
N SER A 55 -5.98 -5.43 -17.74
CA SER A 55 -7.40 -5.32 -18.10
C SER A 55 -8.35 -5.65 -16.95
N GLU A 56 -7.98 -5.27 -15.72
CA GLU A 56 -8.78 -5.48 -14.52
C GLU A 56 -8.61 -4.34 -13.50
N PRO A 57 -9.60 -4.09 -12.64
CA PRO A 57 -9.46 -3.12 -11.56
C PRO A 57 -8.44 -3.57 -10.51
N ILE A 58 -7.73 -2.59 -9.96
CA ILE A 58 -6.78 -2.79 -8.86
C ILE A 58 -7.44 -2.34 -7.55
N GLU A 59 -7.58 -3.26 -6.62
CA GLU A 59 -7.97 -2.98 -5.23
C GLU A 59 -6.71 -2.71 -4.41
N LEU A 60 -6.61 -1.51 -3.84
CA LEU A 60 -5.54 -1.18 -2.91
C LEU A 60 -5.91 -1.57 -1.48
N SER A 61 -4.89 -1.94 -0.72
CA SER A 61 -4.96 -2.15 0.72
C SER A 61 -3.75 -1.50 1.40
N VAL A 62 -3.91 -1.15 2.67
CA VAL A 62 -2.84 -0.63 3.53
C VAL A 62 -2.72 -1.49 4.78
N ARG A 63 -1.58 -1.37 5.47
CA ARG A 63 -1.28 -2.09 6.72
C ARG A 63 -1.58 -1.23 7.94
N CYS A 64 -1.79 -1.91 9.05
CA CYS A 64 -1.95 -1.27 10.35
C CYS A 64 -0.59 -0.77 10.80
N PHE A 65 -0.49 0.50 11.18
CA PHE A 65 0.75 1.06 11.71
C PHE A 65 1.22 0.31 12.97
N ILE A 66 0.29 -0.20 13.79
CA ILE A 66 0.58 -0.87 15.06
C ILE A 66 0.96 -2.35 14.88
N CYS A 67 0.13 -3.11 14.16
CA CYS A 67 0.27 -4.57 14.09
C CYS A 67 0.65 -5.11 12.70
N LEU A 68 0.84 -4.23 11.71
CA LEU A 68 1.18 -4.55 10.32
C LEU A 68 0.18 -5.43 9.55
N ASN A 69 -0.90 -5.89 10.18
CA ASN A 69 -1.99 -6.60 9.54
C ASN A 69 -2.78 -5.70 8.56
N PRO A 70 -3.50 -6.28 7.58
CA PRO A 70 -4.37 -5.52 6.69
C PRO A 70 -5.37 -4.63 7.46
N SER A 71 -5.43 -3.34 7.13
CA SER A 71 -6.28 -2.38 7.84
C SER A 71 -7.62 -2.10 7.18
N CYS A 72 -7.75 -2.41 5.89
CA CYS A 72 -8.97 -2.08 5.16
C CYS A 72 -10.12 -3.05 5.50
N GLU A 73 -9.84 -4.28 5.93
CA GLU A 73 -10.87 -5.25 6.24
C GLU A 73 -11.70 -4.81 7.46
N GLY A 74 -13.02 -4.69 7.28
CA GLY A 74 -13.93 -4.19 8.32
C GLY A 74 -13.73 -2.72 8.70
N CYS A 75 -13.01 -1.93 7.90
CA CYS A 75 -12.83 -0.50 8.13
C CYS A 75 -14.16 0.25 7.91
N PRO A 76 -14.61 1.10 8.85
CA PRO A 76 -15.87 1.85 8.70
C PRO A 76 -15.83 2.87 7.55
N TYR A 77 -14.64 3.24 7.08
CA TYR A 77 -14.44 4.16 5.96
C TYR A 77 -14.18 3.45 4.63
N PHE A 78 -14.35 2.12 4.54
CA PHE A 78 -13.93 1.32 3.39
C PHE A 78 -14.45 1.86 2.05
N GLU A 79 -15.72 2.24 1.99
CA GLU A 79 -16.40 2.72 0.77
C GLU A 79 -15.98 4.15 0.38
N ALA A 80 -15.66 5.00 1.36
CA ALA A 80 -15.35 6.41 1.13
C ALA A 80 -13.84 6.72 1.05
N CYS A 81 -12.98 5.76 1.45
CA CYS A 81 -11.55 5.95 1.53
C CYS A 81 -10.86 5.82 0.16
N ASP A 82 -10.36 6.94 -0.37
CA ASP A 82 -9.49 6.92 -1.54
C ASP A 82 -8.07 6.51 -1.17
N ARG A 83 -7.82 5.20 -1.26
CA ARG A 83 -6.54 4.57 -0.89
C ARG A 83 -5.37 5.00 -1.77
N ARG A 84 -5.60 5.72 -2.85
CA ARG A 84 -4.56 6.28 -3.72
C ARG A 84 -3.96 7.56 -3.15
N ARG A 85 -4.66 8.21 -2.21
CA ARG A 85 -4.32 9.56 -1.71
C ARG A 85 -4.15 9.61 -0.18
N VAL A 86 -4.46 8.53 0.53
CA VAL A 86 -4.22 8.41 1.97
C VAL A 86 -2.80 7.93 2.28
N SER A 87 -2.44 7.99 3.56
CA SER A 87 -1.20 7.40 4.08
C SER A 87 -1.04 5.92 3.69
N SER A 88 0.20 5.50 3.46
CA SER A 88 0.58 4.10 3.18
C SER A 88 0.28 3.13 4.34
N MET A 89 -0.01 3.67 5.53
CA MET A 89 -0.46 2.94 6.71
C MET A 89 -1.65 3.61 7.36
N CYS A 90 -2.51 2.79 7.99
CA CYS A 90 -3.70 3.22 8.72
C CYS A 90 -3.77 2.50 10.07
N LEU A 91 -4.85 2.70 10.84
CA LEU A 91 -5.18 1.84 11.97
C LEU A 91 -6.22 0.82 11.53
N CYS A 92 -6.04 -0.46 11.87
CA CYS A 92 -7.08 -1.46 11.65
C CYS A 92 -8.23 -1.27 12.67
N ARG A 93 -9.37 -1.91 12.41
CA ARG A 93 -10.58 -1.83 13.24
C ARG A 93 -10.32 -2.10 14.74
N GLU A 94 -9.44 -3.05 15.03
CA GLU A 94 -9.08 -3.42 16.41
C GLU A 94 -8.35 -2.30 17.14
N HIS A 95 -7.53 -1.51 16.42
CA HIS A 95 -6.71 -0.47 17.00
C HIS A 95 -7.36 0.92 16.94
N SER A 96 -8.18 1.20 15.92
CA SER A 96 -8.79 2.52 15.74
C SER A 96 -9.73 2.95 16.87
N GLY A 97 -10.33 2.00 17.61
CA GLY A 97 -11.29 2.26 18.69
C GLY A 97 -10.72 2.20 20.11
N ARG A 98 -9.41 1.94 20.26
CA ARG A 98 -8.78 1.75 21.56
C ARG A 98 -8.54 3.09 22.27
N ARG A 99 -8.77 3.12 23.59
CA ARG A 99 -8.51 4.32 24.42
C ARG A 99 -7.01 4.61 24.58
N ASP A 100 -6.19 3.56 24.57
CA ASP A 100 -4.73 3.61 24.70
C ASP A 100 -4.01 3.65 23.34
N ILE A 101 -4.72 4.02 22.26
CA ILE A 101 -4.17 3.99 20.91
C ILE A 101 -3.03 4.97 20.72
N TYR A 102 -3.09 6.14 21.35
CA TYR A 102 -2.03 7.15 21.26
C TYR A 102 -0.71 6.61 21.83
N ASP A 103 -0.76 5.98 23.01
CA ASP A 103 0.43 5.39 23.64
C ASP A 103 1.00 4.24 22.79
N SER A 104 0.13 3.43 22.21
CA SER A 104 0.53 2.35 21.30
C SER A 104 1.20 2.91 20.05
N TYR A 105 0.62 3.95 19.45
CA TYR A 105 1.17 4.63 18.29
C TYR A 105 2.53 5.24 18.59
N GLN A 106 2.67 5.97 19.70
CA GLN A 106 3.93 6.58 20.10
C GLN A 106 5.02 5.54 20.32
N LYS A 107 4.72 4.43 21.02
CA LYS A 107 5.67 3.33 21.22
C LYS A 107 6.13 2.74 19.90
N THR A 108 5.20 2.43 18.99
CA THR A 108 5.55 1.88 17.67
C THR A 108 6.36 2.87 16.84
N PHE A 109 5.97 4.15 16.82
CA PHE A 109 6.69 5.19 16.09
C PHE A 109 8.13 5.36 16.60
N LEU A 110 8.32 5.40 17.92
CA LEU A 110 9.66 5.47 18.52
C LEU A 110 10.51 4.23 18.24
N SER A 111 9.89 3.04 18.19
CA SER A 111 10.64 1.82 17.82
C SER A 111 11.13 1.82 16.37
N ILE A 112 10.41 2.50 15.47
CA ILE A 112 10.79 2.58 14.05
C ILE A 112 11.87 3.65 13.81
N LEU A 113 11.87 4.74 14.58
CA LEU A 113 12.89 5.80 14.48
C LEU A 113 14.18 5.52 15.24
N GLY A 114 14.18 4.53 16.15
CA GLY A 114 15.35 4.14 16.94
C GLY A 114 16.31 3.20 16.22
N GLU A 115 16.00 2.81 14.98
CA GLU A 115 16.86 2.09 14.04
C GLU A 115 17.48 3.06 13.01
#